data_AF-A0A942ETE1-F1
#
_entry.id   AF-A0A942ETE1-F1
#
_cell.length_a   1.000
_cell.length_b   1.000
_cell.length_c   1.000
_cell.angle_alpha   90.00
_cell.angle_beta   90.00
_cell.angle_gamma   90.00
#
_symmetry.space_group_name_H-M   'P 1'
#
loop_
_entity.id
_entity.type
_entity.pdbx_description
1 polymer ?
#
loop_
_entity_poly.entity_id
_entity_poly.type
_entity_poly.pdbx_seq_one_letter_code
_entity_poly.pdbx_strand_id
1 'polypeptide(L)'
;MNPTVYVITYYAFNHGPLRPGREQLLDERFLKGSGNYVYYLIDKEVPLVLKERPTILEYDLDPVLHKAGGKFFGEWSFLLAEEKYSFCKYPLFMTSSRFYEKNHWLYRDLNAEWNTLFSCFQKFGWGYLPSYDRPLRWINLEWENHIKNEVWKYKFFPFTEKLYELIENVFGVNIPGDYGFTADLFCNYIGFRSRQELLDYVSLYRPLLDFFFDDSYELKRDLAPYIRYTGAFRNEKSFTFILELLSHLFFFQKKKKYFALHYDGYYLINENSKRIENIERFALPLELRLERQLRWQWHRLNTEGCLTPLRVKWNQWKAKS
;
A
#
# COMPACT_ATOMS: atom_id res chain seq x y z
N MET A 1 -13.45 0.82 23.81
CA MET A 1 -12.15 0.14 23.65
C MET A 1 -11.27 1.07 22.83
N ASN A 2 -10.07 1.42 23.30
CA ASN A 2 -9.21 2.35 22.55
C ASN A 2 -8.57 1.62 21.36
N PRO A 3 -8.84 2.05 20.12
CA PRO A 3 -8.28 1.43 18.92
C PRO A 3 -6.75 1.55 18.89
N THR A 4 -6.01 0.51 18.50
CA THR A 4 -4.54 0.57 18.38
C THR A 4 -4.13 0.82 16.94
N VAL A 5 -3.34 1.86 16.71
CA VAL A 5 -2.84 2.22 15.38
C VAL A 5 -1.34 1.96 15.32
N TYR A 6 -0.92 1.06 14.44
CA TYR A 6 0.47 0.74 14.18
C TYR A 6 1.02 1.65 13.08
N VAL A 7 1.93 2.54 13.45
CA VAL A 7 2.59 3.47 12.52
C VAL A 7 3.89 2.82 12.06
N ILE A 8 3.92 2.37 10.80
CA ILE A 8 5.10 1.75 10.20
C ILE A 8 6.03 2.84 9.68
N THR A 9 7.31 2.76 10.03
CA THR A 9 8.30 3.73 9.57
C THR A 9 9.70 3.14 9.45
N TYR A 10 10.40 3.54 8.39
CA TYR A 10 11.85 3.59 8.36
C TYR A 10 12.25 5.04 8.58
N TYR A 11 12.35 5.46 9.85
CA TYR A 11 12.50 6.84 10.26
C TYR A 11 13.73 7.50 9.66
N ALA A 12 14.91 6.87 9.71
CA ALA A 12 16.13 7.46 9.18
C ALA A 12 16.00 7.81 7.69
N PHE A 13 15.30 6.97 6.91
CA PHE A 13 15.03 7.20 5.49
C PHE A 13 13.85 8.15 5.21
N ASN A 14 12.77 8.04 5.99
CA ASN A 14 11.53 8.78 5.75
C ASN A 14 11.54 10.18 6.38
N HIS A 15 12.26 10.39 7.47
CA HIS A 15 12.17 11.59 8.31
C HIS A 15 13.50 12.11 8.84
N GLY A 16 14.58 11.37 8.64
CA GLY A 16 15.88 11.66 9.22
C GLY A 16 16.99 11.82 8.19
N PRO A 17 18.24 11.50 8.56
CA PRO A 17 19.44 11.90 7.84
C PRO A 17 19.63 11.19 6.48
N LEU A 18 18.96 10.06 6.26
CA LEU A 18 19.08 9.31 5.01
C LEU A 18 18.07 9.78 3.95
N ARG A 19 17.20 10.74 4.26
CA ARG A 19 16.18 11.23 3.34
C ARG A 19 16.80 12.08 2.22
N PRO A 20 16.62 11.73 0.94
CA PRO A 20 17.12 12.55 -0.16
C PRO A 20 16.35 13.88 -0.29
N GLY A 21 17.07 14.99 -0.46
CA GLY A 21 16.51 16.24 -1.00
C GLY A 21 15.80 17.19 -0.03
N ARG A 22 15.64 16.84 1.25
CA ARG A 22 15.37 17.70 2.44
C ARG A 22 14.93 16.83 3.63
N GLU A 23 15.32 17.23 4.84
CA GLU A 23 14.72 16.69 6.06
C GLU A 23 13.23 17.04 6.12
N GLN A 24 12.38 16.05 6.34
CA GLN A 24 10.96 16.25 6.57
C GLN A 24 10.58 15.49 7.83
N LEU A 25 10.37 16.24 8.89
CA LEU A 25 10.06 15.70 10.20
C LEU A 25 8.78 14.85 10.17
N LEU A 26 8.68 13.94 11.14
CA LEU A 26 7.46 13.21 11.41
C LEU A 26 6.34 14.21 11.72
N ASP A 27 5.17 14.00 11.11
CA ASP A 27 4.02 14.89 11.31
C ASP A 27 3.61 14.92 12.78
N GLU A 28 3.48 16.13 13.35
CA GLU A 28 3.18 16.31 14.77
C GLU A 28 1.86 15.66 15.17
N ARG A 29 0.93 15.41 14.24
CA ARG A 29 -0.34 14.73 14.52
C ARG A 29 -0.16 13.28 15.00
N PHE A 30 0.92 12.61 14.62
CA PHE A 30 1.26 11.28 15.15
C PHE A 30 1.89 11.36 16.54
N LEU A 31 2.50 12.49 16.89
CA LEU A 31 3.11 12.72 18.19
C LEU A 31 2.10 13.26 19.20
N LYS A 32 1.41 14.35 18.88
CA LYS A 32 0.52 15.08 19.79
C LYS A 32 -0.90 14.53 19.79
N GLY A 33 -1.26 13.67 18.83
CA GLY A 33 -2.59 13.09 18.72
C GLY A 33 -2.97 12.24 19.93
N SER A 34 -4.28 12.19 20.21
CA SER A 34 -4.87 11.34 21.27
C SER A 34 -4.98 9.86 20.88
N GLY A 35 -4.61 9.51 19.64
CA GLY A 35 -4.61 8.13 19.16
C GLY A 35 -3.62 7.24 19.93
N ASN A 36 -4.01 5.98 20.16
CA ASN A 36 -3.11 4.97 20.73
C ASN A 36 -2.16 4.45 19.64
N TYR A 37 -1.13 5.24 19.36
CA TYR A 37 -0.10 4.96 18.36
C TYR A 37 1.00 4.07 18.92
N VAL A 38 1.29 2.98 18.21
CA VAL A 38 2.45 2.11 18.41
C VAL A 38 3.31 2.19 17.17
N TYR A 39 4.60 2.50 17.33
CA TYR A 39 5.49 2.68 16.18
C TYR A 39 6.22 1.38 15.87
N TYR A 40 5.97 0.83 14.67
CA TYR A 40 6.72 -0.30 14.15
C TYR A 40 7.89 0.24 13.33
N LEU A 41 9.09 0.08 13.86
CA LEU A 41 10.32 0.67 13.37
C LEU A 41 11.12 -0.36 12.57
N ILE A 42 11.38 -0.02 11.31
CA ILE A 42 12.36 -0.72 10.48
C ILE A 42 13.79 -0.32 10.93
N ASP A 43 13.98 0.86 11.52
CA ASP A 43 15.26 1.26 12.09
C ASP A 43 15.75 0.25 13.14
N LYS A 44 17.08 0.15 13.30
CA LYS A 44 17.70 -0.70 14.33
C LYS A 44 17.69 -0.07 15.72
N GLU A 45 17.42 1.23 15.80
CA GLU A 45 17.42 2.00 17.03
C GLU A 45 16.19 2.90 17.09
N VAL A 46 15.70 3.17 18.29
CA VAL A 46 14.57 4.08 18.50
C VAL A 46 15.02 5.53 18.31
N PRO A 47 14.44 6.29 17.36
CA PRO A 47 14.76 7.71 17.18
C PRO A 47 14.44 8.53 18.42
N LEU A 48 15.21 9.61 18.67
CA LEU A 48 15.04 10.46 19.85
C LEU A 48 13.58 10.95 20.03
N VAL A 49 12.92 11.34 18.93
CA VAL A 49 11.54 11.84 18.94
C VAL A 49 10.50 10.79 19.36
N LEU A 50 10.86 9.49 19.34
CA LEU A 50 9.99 8.37 19.67
C LEU A 50 10.38 7.65 20.97
N LYS A 51 11.40 8.12 21.71
CA LYS A 51 11.86 7.43 22.94
C LYS A 51 10.76 7.22 23.98
N GLU A 52 9.87 8.19 24.12
CA GLU A 52 8.75 8.16 25.07
C GLU A 52 7.47 7.55 24.45
N ARG A 53 7.58 6.88 23.30
CA ARG A 53 6.44 6.27 22.60
C ARG A 53 6.50 4.75 22.66
N PRO A 54 5.34 4.06 22.67
CA PRO A 54 5.30 2.63 22.44
C PRO A 54 5.92 2.32 21.08
N THR A 55 7.01 1.55 21.08
CA THR A 55 7.75 1.20 19.87
C THR A 55 8.02 -0.30 19.81
N ILE A 56 8.16 -0.79 18.59
CA ILE A 56 8.52 -2.16 18.26
C ILE A 56 9.63 -2.07 17.22
N LEU A 57 10.81 -2.60 17.52
CA LEU A 57 11.93 -2.67 16.59
C LEU A 57 11.85 -3.99 15.82
N GLU A 58 11.71 -3.91 14.50
CA GLU A 58 11.65 -5.10 13.64
C GLU A 58 12.94 -5.94 13.74
N TYR A 59 14.09 -5.27 13.85
CA TYR A 59 15.38 -5.94 14.01
C TYR A 59 15.44 -6.79 15.29
N ASP A 60 14.89 -6.31 16.40
CA ASP A 60 14.90 -7.03 17.67
C ASP A 60 13.87 -8.17 17.69
N LEU A 61 12.76 -8.02 16.97
CA LEU A 61 11.79 -9.09 16.78
C LEU A 61 12.36 -10.23 15.92
N ASP A 62 12.92 -9.88 14.76
CA ASP A 62 13.41 -10.84 13.78
C ASP A 62 14.44 -10.20 12.83
N PRO A 63 15.75 -10.40 13.06
CA PRO A 63 16.80 -9.89 12.19
C PRO A 63 16.72 -10.40 10.74
N VAL A 64 16.19 -11.62 10.54
CA VAL A 64 16.05 -12.23 9.21
C VAL A 64 14.94 -11.53 8.46
N LEU A 65 13.78 -11.35 9.10
CA LEU A 65 12.66 -10.64 8.53
C LEU A 65 12.98 -9.15 8.30
N HIS A 66 13.73 -8.51 9.20
CA HIS A 66 14.20 -7.15 9.03
C HIS A 66 15.00 -6.97 7.72
N LYS A 67 15.97 -7.87 7.51
CA LYS A 67 16.78 -7.89 6.28
C LYS A 67 15.90 -8.09 5.04
N ALA A 68 14.96 -9.04 5.09
CA ALA A 68 14.07 -9.34 3.97
C ALA A 68 13.03 -8.23 3.71
N GLY A 69 12.51 -7.57 4.76
CA GLY A 69 11.61 -6.43 4.67
C GLY A 69 12.27 -5.21 4.03
N GLY A 70 13.53 -4.97 4.38
CA GLY A 70 14.38 -3.98 3.73
C GLY A 70 14.52 -4.21 2.22
N LYS A 71 14.67 -5.47 1.80
CA LYS A 71 14.99 -5.83 0.40
C LYS A 71 13.79 -6.15 -0.48
N PHE A 72 12.74 -6.76 0.05
CA PHE A 72 11.67 -7.38 -0.74
C PHE A 72 10.25 -6.99 -0.32
N PHE A 73 9.96 -6.92 0.98
CA PHE A 73 8.56 -6.84 1.45
C PHE A 73 8.08 -5.43 1.76
N GLY A 74 8.99 -4.49 2.09
CA GLY A 74 8.58 -3.16 2.53
C GLY A 74 7.65 -3.24 3.73
N GLU A 75 6.52 -2.54 3.69
CA GLU A 75 5.57 -2.50 4.81
C GLU A 75 4.85 -3.85 5.07
N TRP A 76 4.94 -4.84 4.17
CA TRP A 76 4.40 -6.19 4.43
C TRP A 76 5.20 -6.97 5.46
N SER A 77 6.45 -6.60 5.74
CA SER A 77 7.21 -7.26 6.81
C SER A 77 6.50 -7.15 8.15
N PHE A 78 5.74 -6.08 8.40
CA PHE A 78 4.85 -5.96 9.56
C PHE A 78 3.84 -7.10 9.65
N LEU A 79 3.17 -7.44 8.53
CA LEU A 79 2.16 -8.50 8.52
C LEU A 79 2.78 -9.88 8.74
N LEU A 80 3.95 -10.12 8.15
CA LEU A 80 4.71 -11.37 8.33
C LEU A 80 5.26 -11.49 9.76
N ALA A 81 5.69 -10.38 10.35
CA ALA A 81 6.13 -10.32 11.74
C ALA A 81 4.96 -10.62 12.68
N GLU A 82 3.79 -10.03 12.44
CA GLU A 82 2.62 -10.27 13.27
C GLU A 82 2.11 -11.71 13.16
N GLU A 83 2.13 -12.29 11.96
CA GLU A 83 1.82 -13.70 11.76
C GLU A 83 2.71 -14.61 12.63
N LYS A 84 4.02 -14.33 12.66
CA LYS A 84 5.02 -15.14 13.39
C LYS A 84 5.03 -14.89 14.90
N TYR A 85 4.92 -13.64 15.34
CA TYR A 85 5.18 -13.24 16.72
C TYR A 85 3.95 -12.81 17.52
N SER A 86 2.80 -12.56 16.89
CA SER A 86 1.54 -12.24 17.59
C SER A 86 1.63 -11.06 18.57
N PHE A 87 2.26 -9.95 18.17
CA PHE A 87 2.51 -8.80 19.03
C PHE A 87 1.38 -7.75 18.99
N CYS A 88 0.47 -7.85 18.03
CA CYS A 88 -0.55 -6.84 17.82
C CYS A 88 -1.73 -6.90 18.80
N LYS A 89 -2.27 -5.73 19.14
CA LYS A 89 -3.52 -5.58 19.88
C LYS A 89 -4.65 -5.29 18.89
N TYR A 90 -5.70 -6.12 18.93
CA TYR A 90 -6.86 -6.03 18.05
C TYR A 90 -8.07 -5.37 18.75
N PRO A 91 -8.94 -4.66 18.01
CA PRO A 91 -8.83 -4.32 16.59
C PRO A 91 -7.63 -3.40 16.34
N LEU A 92 -7.02 -3.51 15.16
CA LEU A 92 -5.84 -2.74 14.77
C LEU A 92 -6.02 -2.04 13.43
N PHE A 93 -5.24 -0.99 13.22
CA PHE A 93 -4.99 -0.41 11.91
C PHE A 93 -3.49 -0.21 11.69
N MET A 94 -2.96 -0.56 10.52
CA MET A 94 -1.61 -0.16 10.12
C MET A 94 -1.63 1.06 9.19
N THR A 95 -0.72 1.99 9.40
CA THR A 95 -0.56 3.20 8.56
C THR A 95 0.91 3.57 8.44
N SER A 96 1.29 4.37 7.44
CA SER A 96 2.65 4.88 7.30
C SER A 96 2.84 6.16 8.09
N SER A 97 4.03 6.36 8.64
CA SER A 97 4.45 7.66 9.20
C SER A 97 4.41 8.81 8.18
N ARG A 98 4.42 8.48 6.89
CA ARG A 98 4.30 9.44 5.78
C ARG A 98 2.85 9.61 5.30
N PHE A 99 1.86 9.11 6.03
CA PHE A 99 0.45 9.18 5.62
C PHE A 99 0.03 10.62 5.25
N TYR A 100 0.24 11.58 6.14
CA TYR A 100 -0.16 12.97 5.91
C TYR A 100 0.69 13.69 4.85
N GLU A 101 1.91 13.22 4.60
CA GLU A 101 2.74 13.69 3.49
C GLU A 101 2.20 13.19 2.14
N LYS A 102 1.67 11.96 2.09
CA LYS A 102 1.20 11.35 0.84
C LYS A 102 -0.27 11.66 0.52
N ASN A 103 -1.05 12.08 1.53
CA ASN A 103 -2.50 12.19 1.46
C ASN A 103 -3.00 13.62 1.76
N HIS A 104 -2.59 14.59 0.96
CA HIS A 104 -3.06 15.98 1.09
C HIS A 104 -4.53 16.15 0.70
N TRP A 105 -5.12 15.15 0.04
CA TRP A 105 -6.53 15.16 -0.32
C TRP A 105 -7.44 14.72 0.83
N LEU A 106 -6.93 14.30 1.98
CA LEU A 106 -7.82 13.99 3.09
C LEU A 106 -8.58 15.25 3.52
N TYR A 107 -9.91 15.19 3.46
CA TYR A 107 -10.77 16.32 3.83
C TYR A 107 -10.70 16.64 5.33
N ARG A 108 -10.71 15.58 6.14
CA ARG A 108 -10.64 15.65 7.60
C ARG A 108 -9.30 15.11 8.07
N ASP A 109 -8.92 15.47 9.28
CA ASP A 109 -7.75 14.88 9.92
C ASP A 109 -8.02 13.40 10.22
N LEU A 110 -7.13 12.50 9.82
CA LEU A 110 -7.22 11.07 10.12
C LEU A 110 -7.42 10.78 11.62
N ASN A 111 -6.85 11.60 12.51
CA ASN A 111 -7.06 11.48 13.96
C ASN A 111 -8.54 11.61 14.37
N ALA A 112 -9.31 12.43 13.66
CA ALA A 112 -10.75 12.60 13.91
C ALA A 112 -11.57 11.42 13.38
N GLU A 113 -11.00 10.63 12.47
CA GLU A 113 -11.69 9.55 11.76
C GLU A 113 -11.55 8.19 12.45
N TRP A 114 -10.58 8.01 13.36
CA TRP A 114 -10.29 6.70 13.95
C TRP A 114 -11.51 6.04 14.59
N ASN A 115 -12.32 6.76 15.36
CA ASN A 115 -13.50 6.16 15.99
C ASN A 115 -14.48 5.61 14.94
N THR A 116 -14.74 6.37 13.87
CA THR A 116 -15.63 5.94 12.80
C THR A 116 -15.03 4.78 12.00
N LEU A 117 -13.73 4.87 11.65
CA LEU A 117 -12.99 3.81 10.96
C LEU A 117 -13.13 2.48 11.71
N PHE A 118 -12.81 2.47 13.01
CA PHE A 118 -12.88 1.29 13.85
C PHE A 118 -14.29 0.76 14.04
N SER A 119 -15.29 1.64 14.18
CA SER A 119 -16.70 1.24 14.19
C SER A 119 -17.11 0.57 12.87
N CYS A 120 -16.72 1.16 11.74
CA CYS A 120 -17.07 0.64 10.42
C CYS A 120 -16.41 -0.72 10.15
N PHE A 121 -15.11 -0.89 10.36
CA PHE A 121 -14.51 -2.19 10.07
C PHE A 121 -14.83 -3.25 11.14
N GLN A 122 -15.27 -2.91 12.36
CA GLN A 122 -15.87 -3.90 13.26
C GLN A 122 -17.07 -4.61 12.63
N LYS A 123 -17.82 -3.92 11.76
CA LYS A 123 -18.93 -4.47 10.97
C LYS A 123 -18.46 -5.30 9.77
N PHE A 124 -17.38 -4.88 9.10
CA PHE A 124 -16.95 -5.46 7.81
C PHE A 124 -15.75 -6.42 7.89
N GLY A 125 -15.03 -6.47 9.01
CA GLY A 125 -13.82 -7.27 9.24
C GLY A 125 -12.52 -6.56 8.82
N TRP A 126 -12.55 -5.82 7.71
CA TRP A 126 -11.38 -5.13 7.13
C TRP A 126 -11.67 -3.68 6.80
N GLY A 127 -10.65 -2.83 6.94
CA GLY A 127 -10.70 -1.42 6.58
C GLY A 127 -9.48 -0.99 5.78
N TYR A 128 -9.65 -0.13 4.77
CA TYR A 128 -8.56 0.45 3.99
C TYR A 128 -8.48 1.96 4.17
N LEU A 129 -7.24 2.49 4.15
CA LEU A 129 -6.93 3.91 3.98
C LEU A 129 -6.25 4.13 2.62
N PRO A 130 -6.35 5.33 2.04
CA PRO A 130 -5.69 5.60 0.80
C PRO A 130 -4.20 5.83 1.04
N SER A 131 -3.36 5.31 0.15
CA SER A 131 -1.90 5.46 0.30
C SER A 131 -1.33 6.72 -0.33
N TYR A 132 -2.02 7.28 -1.32
CA TYR A 132 -1.60 8.45 -2.09
C TYR A 132 -2.82 9.14 -2.66
N ASP A 133 -2.73 10.47 -2.83
CA ASP A 133 -3.73 11.33 -3.47
C ASP A 133 -4.18 10.83 -4.86
N ARG A 134 -5.18 9.93 -4.88
CA ARG A 134 -5.74 9.30 -6.08
C ARG A 134 -7.26 9.25 -6.03
N PRO A 135 -7.96 9.32 -7.16
CA PRO A 135 -9.40 9.10 -7.16
C PRO A 135 -9.72 7.63 -6.88
N LEU A 136 -10.73 7.39 -6.05
CA LEU A 136 -11.33 6.07 -5.91
C LEU A 136 -11.99 5.66 -7.24
N ARG A 137 -11.46 4.62 -7.89
CA ARG A 137 -11.92 4.11 -9.18
C ARG A 137 -11.62 2.63 -9.33
N TRP A 138 -12.16 2.03 -10.39
CA TRP A 138 -11.75 0.71 -10.86
C TRP A 138 -10.58 0.84 -11.84
N ILE A 139 -9.50 0.12 -11.59
CA ILE A 139 -8.40 -0.09 -12.54
C ILE A 139 -8.74 -1.30 -13.42
N ASN A 140 -8.59 -1.15 -14.74
CA ASN A 140 -8.69 -2.27 -15.67
C ASN A 140 -7.35 -3.05 -15.73
N LEU A 141 -7.41 -4.36 -15.48
CA LEU A 141 -6.28 -5.29 -15.52
C LEU A 141 -6.03 -5.88 -16.92
N GLU A 142 -6.91 -5.66 -17.90
CA GLU A 142 -6.74 -6.00 -19.33
C GLU A 142 -5.71 -5.13 -20.06
N TRP A 143 -4.69 -4.62 -19.36
CA TRP A 143 -3.72 -3.70 -19.93
C TRP A 143 -2.79 -4.35 -20.97
N GLU A 144 -2.88 -5.67 -21.13
CA GLU A 144 -2.12 -6.49 -22.07
C GLU A 144 -2.28 -6.08 -23.53
N ASN A 145 -3.46 -5.58 -23.91
CA ASN A 145 -3.74 -5.08 -25.26
C ASN A 145 -2.81 -3.91 -25.67
N HIS A 146 -2.09 -3.32 -24.73
CA HIS A 146 -1.16 -2.21 -24.95
C HIS A 146 0.32 -2.58 -24.70
N ILE A 147 0.64 -3.86 -24.43
CA ILE A 147 2.02 -4.34 -24.17
C ILE A 147 2.94 -4.07 -25.37
N LYS A 148 2.42 -4.20 -26.59
CA LYS A 148 3.19 -4.00 -27.83
C LYS A 148 3.68 -2.56 -28.04
N ASN A 149 3.08 -1.57 -27.36
CA ASN A 149 3.32 -0.15 -27.63
C ASN A 149 4.22 0.55 -26.60
N GLU A 150 4.98 -0.20 -25.78
CA GLU A 150 5.80 0.31 -24.67
C GLU A 150 5.06 1.13 -23.59
N VAL A 151 3.73 1.30 -23.70
CA VAL A 151 2.90 2.09 -22.79
C VAL A 151 3.00 1.57 -21.36
N TRP A 152 3.30 0.27 -21.19
CA TRP A 152 3.55 -0.37 -19.90
C TRP A 152 4.64 0.31 -19.06
N LYS A 153 5.64 0.98 -19.68
CA LYS A 153 6.70 1.72 -18.97
C LYS A 153 6.17 2.88 -18.11
N TYR A 154 4.94 3.30 -18.41
CA TYR A 154 4.26 4.42 -17.76
C TYR A 154 3.03 3.94 -16.98
N LYS A 155 2.79 2.63 -16.86
CA LYS A 155 1.59 2.09 -16.19
C LYS A 155 1.85 1.71 -14.75
N PHE A 156 0.74 1.59 -14.02
CA PHE A 156 0.67 1.37 -12.58
C PHE A 156 1.33 0.07 -12.09
N PHE A 157 1.25 -1.00 -12.87
CA PHE A 157 1.76 -2.32 -12.50
C PHE A 157 2.66 -2.92 -13.58
N PRO A 158 3.92 -3.24 -13.26
CA PRO A 158 4.86 -3.76 -14.24
C PRO A 158 4.85 -5.30 -14.28
N PHE A 159 3.69 -5.93 -14.43
CA PHE A 159 3.60 -7.40 -14.47
C PHE A 159 3.97 -7.97 -15.85
N THR A 160 4.29 -9.27 -15.91
CA THR A 160 4.50 -10.02 -17.15
C THR A 160 3.45 -11.11 -17.31
N GLU A 161 3.31 -11.66 -18.52
CA GLU A 161 2.46 -12.83 -18.80
C GLU A 161 2.80 -14.00 -17.86
N LYS A 162 4.09 -14.24 -17.57
CA LYS A 162 4.54 -15.26 -16.60
C LYS A 162 3.99 -15.07 -15.20
N LEU A 163 3.76 -13.83 -14.75
CA LEU A 163 3.15 -13.60 -13.44
C LEU A 163 1.66 -13.95 -13.46
N TYR A 164 0.96 -13.69 -14.55
CA TYR A 164 -0.42 -14.11 -14.70
C TYR A 164 -0.57 -15.61 -14.81
N GLU A 165 0.29 -16.28 -15.58
CA GLU A 165 0.36 -17.74 -15.60
C GLU A 165 0.61 -18.31 -14.20
N LEU A 166 1.52 -17.70 -13.43
CA LEU A 166 1.78 -18.12 -12.05
C LEU A 166 0.56 -17.93 -11.15
N ILE A 167 -0.13 -16.79 -11.25
CA ILE A 167 -1.34 -16.52 -10.48
C ILE A 167 -2.44 -17.51 -10.83
N GLU A 168 -2.66 -17.81 -12.11
CA GLU A 168 -3.64 -18.79 -12.54
C GLU A 168 -3.29 -20.19 -12.00
N ASN A 169 -2.02 -20.60 -12.09
CA ASN A 169 -1.57 -21.89 -11.57
C ASN A 169 -1.71 -22.02 -10.04
N VAL A 170 -1.44 -20.95 -9.29
CA VAL A 170 -1.43 -20.97 -7.82
C VAL A 170 -2.82 -20.76 -7.23
N PHE A 171 -3.61 -19.87 -7.83
CA PHE A 171 -4.88 -19.42 -7.27
C PHE A 171 -6.10 -19.84 -8.09
N GLY A 172 -5.91 -20.40 -9.29
CA GLY A 172 -7.02 -20.77 -10.18
C GLY A 172 -7.81 -19.57 -10.69
N VAL A 173 -7.17 -18.40 -10.80
CA VAL A 173 -7.79 -17.16 -11.28
C VAL A 173 -7.04 -16.69 -12.51
N ASN A 174 -7.72 -16.70 -13.66
CA ASN A 174 -7.19 -16.11 -14.88
C ASN A 174 -7.33 -14.58 -14.81
N ILE A 175 -6.22 -13.85 -14.93
CA ILE A 175 -6.22 -12.40 -15.07
C ILE A 175 -5.86 -12.07 -16.52
N PRO A 176 -6.69 -11.27 -17.24
CA PRO A 176 -7.86 -10.54 -16.76
C PRO A 176 -9.21 -11.27 -16.84
N GLY A 177 -9.27 -12.52 -17.33
CA GLY A 177 -10.54 -13.19 -17.66
C GLY A 177 -11.54 -13.28 -16.51
N ASP A 178 -11.10 -13.76 -15.35
CA ASP A 178 -11.92 -13.88 -14.13
C ASP A 178 -11.90 -12.60 -13.30
N TYR A 179 -10.73 -11.94 -13.25
CA TYR A 179 -10.48 -10.76 -12.41
C TYR A 179 -9.95 -9.58 -13.24
N GLY A 180 -10.86 -8.97 -14.01
CA GLY A 180 -10.52 -7.89 -14.94
C GLY A 180 -10.41 -6.50 -14.31
N PHE A 181 -10.90 -6.31 -13.08
CA PHE A 181 -10.90 -5.00 -12.42
C PHE A 181 -10.56 -5.09 -10.95
N THR A 182 -9.84 -4.09 -10.45
CA THR A 182 -9.48 -3.93 -9.03
C THR A 182 -9.67 -2.50 -8.57
N ALA A 183 -10.05 -2.29 -7.32
CA ALA A 183 -10.19 -0.93 -6.79
C ALA A 183 -8.81 -0.24 -6.68
N ASP A 184 -8.74 1.06 -6.99
CA ASP A 184 -7.53 1.89 -6.87
C ASP A 184 -7.29 2.28 -5.39
N LEU A 185 -7.10 1.28 -4.53
CA LEU A 185 -6.74 1.40 -3.11
C LEU A 185 -5.43 0.65 -2.82
N PHE A 186 -4.48 0.81 -3.73
CA PHE A 186 -3.20 0.15 -3.64
C PHE A 186 -2.32 0.70 -2.51
N CYS A 187 -1.50 -0.21 -1.95
CA CYS A 187 -0.74 -0.13 -0.70
C CYS A 187 -1.60 -0.29 0.57
N ASN A 188 -1.11 -1.11 1.52
CA ASN A 188 -1.90 -1.74 2.58
C ASN A 188 -1.88 -0.97 3.88
N TYR A 189 -2.37 0.26 3.87
CA TYR A 189 -2.90 0.76 5.12
C TYR A 189 -4.22 0.03 5.35
N ILE A 190 -4.13 -1.10 6.03
CA ILE A 190 -5.23 -2.02 6.28
C ILE A 190 -5.47 -2.17 7.78
N GLY A 191 -6.74 -2.27 8.15
CA GLY A 191 -7.17 -2.61 9.48
C GLY A 191 -7.75 -4.01 9.54
N PHE A 192 -7.57 -4.66 10.68
CA PHE A 192 -8.10 -5.99 10.98
C PHE A 192 -8.84 -5.93 12.30
N ARG A 193 -10.05 -6.50 12.35
CA ARG A 193 -10.81 -6.59 13.59
C ARG A 193 -10.25 -7.65 14.54
N SER A 194 -9.62 -8.70 14.02
CA SER A 194 -9.08 -9.82 14.80
C SER A 194 -7.79 -10.37 14.19
N ARG A 195 -7.01 -11.09 15.01
CA ARG A 195 -5.82 -11.81 14.54
C ARG A 195 -6.15 -12.83 13.45
N GLN A 196 -7.26 -13.54 13.58
CA GLN A 196 -7.67 -14.52 12.57
C GLN A 196 -7.88 -13.87 11.20
N GLU A 197 -8.46 -12.67 11.12
CA GLU A 197 -8.64 -11.98 9.83
C GLU A 197 -7.31 -11.53 9.22
N LEU A 198 -6.30 -11.21 10.03
CA LEU A 198 -4.94 -10.99 9.53
C LEU A 198 -4.33 -12.30 9.03
N LEU A 199 -4.45 -13.40 9.79
CA LEU A 199 -3.91 -14.70 9.37
C LEU A 199 -4.57 -15.20 8.07
N ASP A 200 -5.89 -15.04 7.95
CA ASP A 200 -6.61 -15.37 6.72
C ASP A 200 -6.08 -14.54 5.54
N TYR A 201 -5.83 -13.25 5.77
CA TYR A 201 -5.27 -12.34 4.78
C TYR A 201 -3.85 -12.76 4.37
N VAL A 202 -2.96 -13.00 5.34
CA VAL A 202 -1.57 -13.41 5.10
C VAL A 202 -1.49 -14.79 4.44
N SER A 203 -2.40 -15.71 4.76
CA SER A 203 -2.44 -17.07 4.19
C SER A 203 -2.59 -17.08 2.67
N LEU A 204 -3.21 -16.05 2.10
CA LEU A 204 -3.32 -15.92 0.65
C LEU A 204 -1.95 -15.68 -0.01
N TYR A 205 -1.06 -14.97 0.68
CA TYR A 205 0.26 -14.66 0.16
C TYR A 205 1.22 -15.85 0.25
N ARG A 206 0.97 -16.78 1.19
CA ARG A 206 1.87 -17.90 1.50
C ARG A 206 2.27 -18.73 0.30
N PRO A 207 1.38 -19.19 -0.59
CA PRO A 207 1.78 -19.94 -1.77
C PRO A 207 2.80 -19.22 -2.66
N LEU A 208 2.72 -17.89 -2.78
CA LEU A 208 3.70 -17.12 -3.57
C LEU A 208 4.96 -16.78 -2.79
N LEU A 209 4.87 -16.55 -1.48
CA LEU A 209 6.05 -16.43 -0.62
C LEU A 209 6.86 -17.72 -0.68
N ASP A 210 6.22 -18.87 -0.51
CA ASP A 210 6.84 -20.19 -0.57
C ASP A 210 7.24 -20.57 -2.02
N PHE A 211 6.77 -19.85 -3.04
CA PHE A 211 7.27 -20.01 -4.39
C PHE A 211 8.59 -19.25 -4.58
N PHE A 212 8.69 -18.00 -4.13
CA PHE A 212 9.86 -17.16 -4.40
C PHE A 212 10.96 -17.24 -3.36
N PHE A 213 10.61 -17.57 -2.12
CA PHE A 213 11.50 -17.48 -0.97
C PHE A 213 11.67 -18.82 -0.26
N ASP A 214 12.80 -18.99 0.41
CA ASP A 214 13.01 -20.07 1.37
C ASP A 214 12.55 -19.69 2.79
N ASP A 215 12.74 -20.59 3.75
CA ASP A 215 12.36 -20.39 5.15
C ASP A 215 13.11 -19.24 5.84
N SER A 216 14.21 -18.78 5.24
CA SER A 216 15.01 -17.62 5.68
C SER A 216 14.66 -16.34 4.91
N TYR A 217 13.58 -16.35 4.13
CA TYR A 217 13.16 -15.25 3.27
C TYR A 217 14.22 -14.80 2.25
N GLU A 218 15.15 -15.67 1.86
CA GLU A 218 16.05 -15.44 0.73
C GLU A 218 15.42 -15.94 -0.57
N LEU A 219 15.72 -15.26 -1.68
CA LEU A 219 15.16 -15.63 -2.98
C LEU A 219 15.72 -16.98 -3.45
N LYS A 220 14.85 -17.96 -3.62
CA LYS A 220 15.16 -19.21 -4.32
C LYS A 220 14.83 -19.17 -5.81
N ARG A 221 14.02 -18.19 -6.24
CA ARG A 221 13.65 -17.97 -7.64
C ARG A 221 13.78 -16.50 -8.00
N ASP A 222 14.27 -16.24 -9.20
CA ASP A 222 14.39 -14.89 -9.73
C ASP A 222 13.00 -14.26 -9.98
N LEU A 223 12.84 -13.00 -9.56
CA LEU A 223 11.64 -12.20 -9.75
C LEU A 223 11.58 -11.52 -11.11
N ALA A 224 12.72 -11.30 -11.78
CA ALA A 224 12.79 -10.57 -13.04
C ALA A 224 11.89 -11.11 -14.17
N PRO A 225 11.65 -12.44 -14.29
CA PRO A 225 10.72 -12.96 -15.29
C PRO A 225 9.25 -12.58 -15.04
N TYR A 226 8.89 -12.22 -13.81
CA TYR A 226 7.51 -11.98 -13.35
C TYR A 226 7.18 -10.48 -13.25
N ILE A 227 8.19 -9.65 -13.04
CA ILE A 227 8.04 -8.22 -12.80
C ILE A 227 9.03 -7.46 -13.68
N ARG A 228 8.52 -6.58 -14.53
CA ARG A 228 9.32 -5.74 -15.44
C ARG A 228 10.04 -4.65 -14.63
N TYR A 229 11.32 -4.47 -14.91
CA TYR A 229 12.08 -3.35 -14.36
C TYR A 229 11.65 -2.03 -15.04
N THR A 230 11.20 -1.04 -14.26
CA THR A 230 10.69 0.24 -14.78
C THR A 230 11.65 1.43 -14.65
N GLY A 231 12.83 1.24 -14.04
CA GLY A 231 13.78 2.33 -13.73
C GLY A 231 13.32 3.36 -12.68
N ALA A 232 12.12 3.26 -12.11
CA ALA A 232 11.61 4.08 -11.00
C ALA A 232 11.98 3.52 -9.61
N PHE A 233 11.95 4.36 -8.56
CA PHE A 233 12.25 4.03 -7.15
C PHE A 233 11.52 2.78 -6.60
N ARG A 234 10.34 2.45 -7.12
CA ARG A 234 9.60 1.23 -6.73
C ARG A 234 10.25 -0.09 -7.20
N ASN A 235 11.29 -0.06 -8.05
CA ASN A 235 11.98 -1.29 -8.48
C ASN A 235 12.95 -1.86 -7.44
N GLU A 236 13.25 -1.12 -6.37
CA GLU A 236 14.11 -1.62 -5.29
C GLU A 236 13.44 -2.75 -4.50
N LYS A 237 12.11 -2.89 -4.56
CA LYS A 237 11.34 -3.93 -3.88
C LYS A 237 10.30 -4.55 -4.81
N SER A 238 10.73 -5.10 -5.94
CA SER A 238 9.83 -5.59 -7.00
C SER A 238 8.71 -6.49 -6.48
N PHE A 239 8.97 -7.37 -5.51
CA PHE A 239 7.96 -8.25 -4.92
C PHE A 239 6.76 -7.51 -4.30
N THR A 240 6.91 -6.26 -3.83
CA THR A 240 5.77 -5.50 -3.30
C THR A 240 4.68 -5.27 -4.32
N PHE A 241 5.00 -5.21 -5.62
CA PHE A 241 3.97 -5.09 -6.66
C PHE A 241 3.10 -6.34 -6.74
N ILE A 242 3.69 -7.53 -6.59
CA ILE A 242 2.93 -8.78 -6.50
C ILE A 242 2.03 -8.74 -5.28
N LEU A 243 2.58 -8.33 -4.13
CA LEU A 243 1.81 -8.23 -2.90
C LEU A 243 0.65 -7.21 -3.00
N GLU A 244 0.85 -6.09 -3.70
CA GLU A 244 -0.19 -5.09 -4.02
C GLU A 244 -1.32 -5.65 -4.88
N LEU A 245 -1.04 -6.60 -5.79
CA LEU A 245 -2.08 -7.27 -6.57
C LEU A 245 -2.85 -8.29 -5.72
N LEU A 246 -2.13 -9.08 -4.94
CA LEU A 246 -2.72 -10.15 -4.12
C LEU A 246 -3.62 -9.61 -3.00
N SER A 247 -3.31 -8.43 -2.46
CA SER A 247 -4.12 -7.78 -1.43
C SER A 247 -5.59 -7.63 -1.83
N HIS A 248 -5.82 -7.28 -3.10
CA HIS A 248 -7.17 -7.14 -3.64
C HIS A 248 -7.75 -8.48 -4.10
N LEU A 249 -6.90 -9.35 -4.66
CA LEU A 249 -7.30 -10.71 -5.05
C LEU A 249 -7.89 -11.49 -3.87
N PHE A 250 -7.43 -11.25 -2.65
CA PHE A 250 -8.02 -11.80 -1.42
C PHE A 250 -9.53 -11.58 -1.34
N PHE A 251 -9.96 -10.34 -1.47
CA PHE A 251 -11.37 -9.97 -1.33
C PHE A 251 -12.21 -10.52 -2.49
N PHE A 252 -11.63 -10.56 -3.68
CA PHE A 252 -12.22 -11.22 -4.83
C PHE A 252 -12.45 -12.71 -4.53
N GLN A 253 -11.39 -13.50 -4.33
CA GLN A 253 -11.50 -14.95 -4.15
C GLN A 253 -12.35 -15.37 -2.95
N LYS A 254 -12.24 -14.64 -1.83
CA LYS A 254 -13.01 -14.95 -0.62
C LYS A 254 -14.43 -14.41 -0.64
N LYS A 255 -14.85 -13.73 -1.72
CA LYS A 255 -16.16 -13.08 -1.85
C LYS A 255 -16.48 -12.14 -0.68
N LYS A 256 -15.45 -11.42 -0.21
CA LYS A 256 -15.55 -10.51 0.92
C LYS A 256 -15.67 -9.07 0.44
N LYS A 257 -16.48 -8.31 1.15
CA LYS A 257 -16.51 -6.85 1.03
C LYS A 257 -15.56 -6.26 2.07
N TYR A 258 -15.03 -5.09 1.78
CA TYR A 258 -14.22 -4.35 2.75
C TYR A 258 -14.61 -2.88 2.77
N PHE A 259 -14.37 -2.25 3.92
CA PHE A 259 -14.60 -0.84 4.11
C PHE A 259 -13.37 -0.05 3.64
N ALA A 260 -13.58 1.15 3.12
CA ALA A 260 -12.52 2.10 2.81
C ALA A 260 -12.91 3.51 3.25
N LEU A 261 -12.01 4.20 3.94
CA LEU A 261 -12.05 5.65 4.01
C LEU A 261 -11.34 6.20 2.78
N HIS A 262 -11.97 7.17 2.14
CA HIS A 262 -11.39 7.92 1.05
C HIS A 262 -11.62 9.42 1.29
N TYR A 263 -10.98 10.25 0.48
CA TYR A 263 -10.91 11.71 0.64
C TYR A 263 -12.25 12.44 0.72
N ASP A 264 -13.29 11.82 0.19
CA ASP A 264 -14.62 12.41 0.04
C ASP A 264 -15.72 11.55 0.68
N GLY A 265 -15.36 10.53 1.46
CA GLY A 265 -16.35 9.74 2.17
C GLY A 265 -15.89 8.37 2.61
N TYR A 266 -16.86 7.63 3.15
CA TYR A 266 -16.74 6.23 3.51
C TYR A 266 -17.37 5.36 2.45
N TYR A 267 -16.71 4.25 2.12
CA TYR A 267 -17.09 3.36 1.03
C TYR A 267 -17.09 1.90 1.45
N LEU A 268 -18.01 1.13 0.88
CA LEU A 268 -18.02 -0.32 0.89
C LEU A 268 -17.66 -0.83 -0.49
N ILE A 269 -16.63 -1.67 -0.58
CA ILE A 269 -16.09 -2.15 -1.84
C ILE A 269 -16.36 -3.64 -1.97
N ASN A 270 -16.84 -4.02 -3.16
CA ASN A 270 -17.05 -5.40 -3.56
C ASN A 270 -16.36 -5.65 -4.90
N GLU A 271 -15.15 -6.22 -4.84
CA GLU A 271 -14.33 -6.61 -6.00
C GLU A 271 -15.09 -7.54 -6.95
N ASN A 272 -15.82 -8.52 -6.40
CA ASN A 272 -16.53 -9.54 -7.17
C ASN A 272 -17.64 -8.98 -8.07
N SER A 273 -18.31 -7.92 -7.63
CA SER A 273 -19.42 -7.32 -8.37
C SER A 273 -19.04 -5.97 -8.97
N LYS A 274 -17.74 -5.59 -8.93
CA LYS A 274 -17.24 -4.28 -9.36
C LYS A 274 -18.07 -3.11 -8.79
N ARG A 275 -18.47 -3.21 -7.52
CA ARG A 275 -19.33 -2.20 -6.88
C ARG A 275 -18.57 -1.44 -5.79
N ILE A 276 -18.64 -0.12 -5.87
CA ILE A 276 -18.21 0.81 -4.82
C ILE A 276 -19.48 1.51 -4.33
N GLU A 277 -19.90 1.22 -3.12
CA GLU A 277 -21.07 1.80 -2.50
C GLU A 277 -20.63 2.90 -1.54
N ASN A 278 -21.15 4.12 -1.71
CA ASN A 278 -20.92 5.20 -0.78
C ASN A 278 -21.79 4.99 0.47
N ILE A 279 -21.16 4.88 1.63
CA ILE A 279 -21.82 4.76 2.93
C ILE A 279 -22.15 6.16 3.46
N GLU A 280 -21.18 7.07 3.37
CA GLU A 280 -21.32 8.48 3.72
C GLU A 280 -20.47 9.30 2.77
N ARG A 281 -20.98 10.47 2.37
CA ARG A 281 -20.24 11.42 1.54
C ARG A 281 -19.89 12.65 2.34
N PHE A 282 -18.62 13.03 2.31
CA PHE A 282 -18.17 14.30 2.86
C PHE A 282 -18.47 15.44 1.89
N ALA A 283 -19.02 16.53 2.42
CA ALA A 283 -19.26 17.73 1.65
C ALA A 283 -17.93 18.43 1.33
N LEU A 284 -17.33 18.06 0.19
CA LEU A 284 -16.17 18.77 -0.36
C LEU A 284 -16.62 20.04 -1.10
N PRO A 285 -16.02 21.21 -0.81
CA PRO A 285 -16.18 22.40 -1.63
C PRO A 285 -15.85 22.09 -3.11
N LEU A 286 -16.65 22.63 -4.03
CA LEU A 286 -16.50 22.36 -5.47
C LEU A 286 -15.11 22.74 -5.97
N GLU A 287 -14.58 23.88 -5.52
CA GLU A 287 -13.23 24.37 -5.86
C GLU A 287 -12.16 23.34 -5.50
N LEU A 288 -12.21 22.82 -4.27
CA LEU A 288 -11.26 21.81 -3.80
C LEU A 288 -11.40 20.50 -4.57
N ARG A 289 -12.62 20.10 -4.96
CA ARG A 289 -12.85 18.93 -5.82
C ARG A 289 -12.24 19.11 -7.21
N LEU A 290 -12.42 20.27 -7.82
CA LEU A 290 -11.88 20.60 -9.15
C LEU A 290 -10.35 20.67 -9.11
N GLU A 291 -9.78 21.35 -8.12
CA GLU A 291 -8.34 21.45 -7.92
C GLU A 291 -7.70 20.05 -7.82
N ARG A 292 -8.30 19.17 -7.01
CA ARG A 292 -7.86 17.77 -6.88
C ARG A 292 -7.94 17.05 -8.21
N GLN A 293 -9.07 17.12 -8.90
CA GLN A 293 -9.23 16.46 -10.19
C GLN A 293 -8.20 16.96 -11.21
N LEU A 294 -7.94 18.27 -11.29
CA LEU A 294 -6.93 18.86 -12.18
C LEU A 294 -5.52 18.40 -11.83
N ARG A 295 -5.15 18.42 -10.54
CA ARG A 295 -3.85 17.91 -10.07
C ARG A 295 -3.66 16.44 -10.44
N TRP A 296 -4.70 15.63 -10.32
CA TRP A 296 -4.63 14.23 -10.72
C TRP A 296 -4.53 14.04 -12.22
N GLN A 297 -5.31 14.76 -13.04
CA GLN A 297 -5.14 14.68 -14.49
C GLN A 297 -3.74 15.12 -14.91
N TRP A 298 -3.21 16.18 -14.29
CA TRP A 298 -1.82 16.59 -14.49
C TRP A 298 -0.84 15.49 -14.09
N HIS A 299 -1.01 14.87 -12.92
CA HIS A 299 -0.19 13.74 -12.48
C HIS A 299 -0.25 12.61 -13.52
N ARG A 300 -1.45 12.13 -13.87
CA ARG A 300 -1.67 11.08 -14.88
C ARG A 300 -1.01 11.42 -16.20
N LEU A 301 -1.11 12.65 -16.69
CA LEU A 301 -0.47 13.06 -17.94
C LEU A 301 1.06 12.95 -17.86
N ASN A 302 1.63 13.26 -16.69
CA ASN A 302 3.07 13.28 -16.42
C ASN A 302 3.68 11.93 -16.01
N THR A 303 2.90 11.01 -15.45
CA THR A 303 3.37 9.72 -14.95
C THR A 303 2.87 8.54 -15.79
N GLU A 304 1.67 8.66 -16.37
CA GLU A 304 0.97 7.59 -17.09
C GLU A 304 0.60 7.94 -18.53
N GLY A 305 0.77 9.21 -18.91
CA GLY A 305 0.24 9.77 -20.15
C GLY A 305 1.32 10.12 -21.17
N CYS A 306 0.87 10.77 -22.25
CA CYS A 306 1.70 11.13 -23.40
C CYS A 306 2.83 12.12 -23.09
N LEU A 307 2.81 12.80 -21.94
CA LEU A 307 3.88 13.73 -21.56
C LEU A 307 5.08 13.03 -20.92
N THR A 308 4.91 11.80 -20.42
CA THR A 308 5.99 11.07 -19.75
C THR A 308 7.20 10.80 -20.66
N PRO A 309 7.04 10.30 -21.90
CA PRO A 309 8.15 10.16 -22.84
C PRO A 309 8.86 11.48 -23.14
N LEU A 310 8.10 12.58 -23.25
CA LEU A 310 8.63 13.92 -23.54
C LEU A 310 9.45 14.46 -22.36
N ARG A 311 8.99 14.24 -21.13
CA ARG A 311 9.69 14.67 -19.91
C ARG A 311 11.01 13.93 -19.71
N VAL A 312 11.05 12.62 -19.99
CA VAL A 312 12.28 11.83 -19.96
C VAL A 312 13.31 12.39 -20.96
N LYS A 313 12.89 12.65 -22.20
CA LYS A 313 13.74 13.26 -23.23
C LYS A 313 14.22 14.66 -22.82
N TRP A 314 13.33 15.48 -22.26
CA TRP A 314 13.68 16.83 -21.78
C TRP A 314 14.70 16.80 -20.64
N ASN A 315 14.54 15.91 -19.66
CA ASN A 315 15.49 15.76 -18.56
C ASN A 315 16.84 15.22 -19.07
N GLN A 316 16.84 14.28 -20.02
CA GLN A 316 18.05 13.80 -20.66
C GLN A 316 18.77 14.90 -21.47
N TRP A 317 18.02 15.79 -22.12
CA TRP A 317 18.57 16.94 -22.81
C TRP A 317 19.19 17.93 -21.81
N LYS A 318 18.46 18.30 -20.74
CA LYS A 318 18.98 19.15 -19.67
C LYS A 318 20.23 18.60 -18.98
N ALA A 319 20.35 17.28 -18.83
CA ALA A 319 21.52 16.67 -18.21
C ALA A 319 22.77 16.65 -19.12
N LYS A 320 22.59 16.89 -20.42
CA LYS A 320 23.65 17.02 -21.43
C LYS A 320 23.99 18.47 -21.76
N SER A 321 23.23 19.43 -21.21
CA SER A 321 23.38 20.88 -21.39
C SER A 321 24.02 21.44 -20.13
#